data_AF-A0A653K9H5-F1
#
_entry.id   AF-A0A653K9H5-F1
#
_cell.length_a   1.000
_cell.length_b   1.000
_cell.length_c   1.000
_cell.angle_alpha   90.00
_cell.angle_beta   90.00
_cell.angle_gamma   90.00
#
_symmetry.space_group_name_H-M   'P 1'
#
loop_
_entity.id
_entity.type
_entity.pdbx_description
1 polymer ?
#
loop_
_entity_poly.entity_id
_entity_poly.type
_entity_poly.pdbx_seq_one_letter_code
_entity_poly.pdbx_strand_id
1 'polypeptide(L)'
;MKKSFGALLISLVMVPTYTKAAVYDLKLVMQDRYEKDCAIRDDYDLYEFPNIAKVITPYVIKNKFVEERAYVSSTFFLKNVEYRGVPVKKVEFSYGNIAKQMNQTLYFDLSTPKAQKNFAKLKFNFQQNKEYAGLDVEKKGALVSVHCYWPDVNFAMN
;
A
#
# COMPACT_ATOMS: atom_id res chain seq x y z
N MET A 1 0.00 5.76 76.01
CA MET A 1 -0.58 5.33 74.71
C MET A 1 0.16 6.05 73.60
N LYS A 2 0.96 5.36 72.78
CA LYS A 2 1.63 5.93 71.60
C LYS A 2 1.01 5.27 70.35
N LYS A 3 0.22 6.02 69.58
CA LYS A 3 -0.38 5.55 68.33
C LYS A 3 0.60 5.85 67.19
N SER A 4 1.17 4.81 66.59
CA SER A 4 1.95 4.92 65.35
C SER A 4 0.98 4.97 64.17
N PHE A 5 1.00 6.06 63.41
CA PHE A 5 0.31 6.18 62.13
C PHE A 5 1.28 5.75 61.02
N GLY A 6 1.13 4.52 60.53
CA GLY A 6 1.86 4.03 59.36
C GLY A 6 1.19 4.54 58.09
N ALA A 7 1.83 5.45 57.38
CA ALA A 7 1.42 5.87 56.04
C ALA A 7 1.87 4.82 55.01
N LEU A 8 0.91 4.10 54.43
CA LEU A 8 1.14 3.16 53.33
C LEU A 8 1.29 3.97 52.03
N LEU A 9 2.52 4.15 51.56
CA LEU A 9 2.80 4.73 50.24
C LEU A 9 2.50 3.69 49.15
N ILE A 10 1.39 3.88 48.45
CA ILE A 10 1.04 3.09 47.27
C ILE A 10 1.75 3.70 46.07
N SER A 11 2.87 3.10 45.68
CA SER A 11 3.58 3.44 44.44
C SER A 11 2.74 3.00 43.24
N LEU A 12 2.05 3.94 42.57
CA LEU A 12 1.46 3.66 41.26
C LEU A 12 2.59 3.47 40.25
N VAL A 13 2.91 2.22 39.93
CA VAL A 13 3.75 1.87 38.79
C VAL A 13 2.90 2.08 37.54
N MET A 14 3.03 3.24 36.90
CA MET A 14 2.52 3.43 35.54
C MET A 14 3.32 2.55 34.60
N VAL A 15 2.78 1.39 34.23
CA VAL A 15 3.29 0.59 33.13
C VAL A 15 2.90 1.30 31.84
N PRO A 16 3.84 1.81 31.03
CA PRO A 16 3.49 2.39 29.74
C PRO A 16 2.88 1.30 28.87
N THR A 17 1.58 1.36 28.65
CA THR A 17 0.91 0.54 27.65
C THR A 17 1.36 1.04 26.29
N TYR A 18 2.40 0.42 25.73
CA TYR A 18 2.76 0.59 24.33
C TYR A 18 1.65 0.00 23.46
N THR A 19 0.60 0.78 23.21
CA THR A 19 -0.40 0.45 22.19
C THR A 19 0.31 0.50 20.85
N LYS A 20 0.66 -0.65 20.28
CA LYS A 20 1.09 -0.73 18.88
C LYS A 20 0.00 -0.07 18.05
N ALA A 21 0.36 0.95 17.27
CA ALA A 21 -0.57 1.56 16.34
C ALA A 21 -1.18 0.46 15.46
N ALA A 22 -2.51 0.47 15.30
CA ALA A 22 -3.21 -0.51 14.48
C ALA A 22 -2.64 -0.47 13.06
N VAL A 23 -2.16 -1.62 12.58
CA VAL A 23 -1.65 -1.78 11.22
C VAL A 23 -2.83 -2.10 10.31
N TYR A 24 -2.94 -1.39 9.20
CA TYR A 24 -3.97 -1.62 8.19
C TYR A 24 -3.47 -2.58 7.12
N ASP A 25 -4.24 -3.64 6.85
CA ASP A 25 -3.93 -4.60 5.79
C ASP A 25 -4.66 -4.23 4.49
N LEU A 26 -3.90 -3.76 3.49
CA LEU A 26 -4.39 -3.40 2.15
C LEU A 26 -5.03 -4.58 1.42
N LYS A 27 -4.77 -5.82 1.82
CA LYS A 27 -5.42 -7.00 1.24
C LYS A 27 -6.95 -6.81 1.19
N LEU A 28 -7.55 -6.21 2.22
CA LEU A 28 -9.00 -6.00 2.32
C LEU A 28 -9.61 -5.26 1.13
N VAL A 29 -8.82 -4.41 0.47
CA VAL A 29 -9.28 -3.54 -0.62
C VAL A 29 -8.51 -3.73 -1.93
N MET A 30 -7.35 -4.41 -1.89
CA MET A 30 -6.47 -4.57 -3.05
C MET A 30 -6.24 -6.02 -3.47
N GLN A 31 -6.73 -7.02 -2.72
CA GLN A 31 -6.52 -8.43 -3.07
C GLN A 31 -6.99 -8.75 -4.49
N ASP A 32 -8.15 -8.21 -4.87
CA ASP A 32 -8.73 -8.45 -6.19
C ASP A 32 -7.78 -8.01 -7.32
N ARG A 33 -7.06 -6.89 -7.15
CA ARG A 33 -6.15 -6.35 -8.16
C ARG A 33 -4.86 -7.15 -8.30
N TYR A 34 -4.24 -7.52 -7.17
CA TYR A 34 -2.90 -8.14 -7.20
C TYR A 34 -2.93 -9.67 -7.22
N GLU A 35 -3.99 -10.30 -6.73
CA GLU A 35 -4.09 -11.76 -6.67
C GLU A 35 -5.11 -12.36 -7.64
N LYS A 36 -6.00 -11.55 -8.23
CA LYS A 36 -6.98 -12.04 -9.21
C LYS A 36 -6.80 -11.42 -10.59
N ASP A 37 -7.10 -10.13 -10.73
CA ASP A 37 -7.12 -9.47 -12.03
C ASP A 37 -6.82 -7.97 -11.94
N CYS A 38 -5.77 -7.57 -12.66
CA CYS A 38 -5.35 -6.20 -12.92
C CYS A 38 -6.26 -5.46 -13.91
N ALA A 39 -7.31 -6.12 -14.42
CA ALA A 39 -8.24 -5.55 -15.38
C ALA A 39 -8.73 -4.14 -15.02
N ILE A 40 -8.93 -3.38 -16.10
CA ILE A 40 -9.60 -2.09 -16.17
C ILE A 40 -10.72 -2.00 -15.13
N ARG A 41 -10.68 -0.95 -14.31
CA ARG A 41 -11.76 -0.58 -13.41
C ARG A 41 -12.31 0.75 -13.84
N ASP A 42 -13.63 0.78 -13.98
CA ASP A 42 -14.37 2.03 -14.13
C ASP A 42 -14.05 2.92 -12.91
N ASP A 43 -13.91 4.22 -13.14
CA ASP A 43 -13.54 5.25 -12.13
C ASP A 43 -12.06 5.31 -11.70
N TYR A 44 -11.13 4.85 -12.54
CA TYR A 44 -9.71 5.13 -12.32
C TYR A 44 -9.35 6.53 -12.82
N ASP A 45 -9.32 7.49 -11.89
CA ASP A 45 -8.85 8.84 -12.15
C ASP A 45 -7.55 9.11 -11.34
N LEU A 46 -6.54 9.67 -12.00
CA LEU A 46 -5.28 10.07 -11.36
C LEU A 46 -5.42 11.36 -10.55
N TYR A 47 -6.39 12.19 -10.90
CA TYR A 47 -6.66 13.50 -10.33
C TYR A 47 -7.79 13.44 -9.30
N GLU A 48 -8.83 12.64 -9.56
CA GLU A 48 -9.84 12.28 -8.58
C GLU A 48 -9.48 10.96 -7.91
N PHE A 49 -8.85 11.10 -6.76
CA PHE A 49 -8.42 9.99 -5.93
C PHE A 49 -9.48 8.86 -5.85
N PRO A 50 -9.23 7.68 -6.45
CA PRO A 50 -10.24 6.63 -6.52
C PRO A 50 -10.63 6.19 -5.12
N ASN A 51 -11.75 5.48 -4.94
CA ASN A 51 -12.26 5.06 -3.61
C ASN A 51 -11.21 4.42 -2.66
N ILE A 52 -10.10 3.89 -3.19
CA ILE A 52 -8.94 3.42 -2.43
C ILE A 52 -8.25 4.52 -1.60
N ALA A 53 -8.27 5.77 -2.07
CA ALA A 53 -7.67 6.90 -1.40
C ALA A 53 -8.32 7.16 -0.05
N LYS A 54 -9.66 7.13 0.02
CA LYS A 54 -10.40 7.26 1.29
C LYS A 54 -9.94 6.24 2.34
N VAL A 55 -9.56 5.05 1.89
CA VAL A 55 -9.08 3.96 2.75
C VAL A 55 -7.64 4.19 3.21
N ILE A 56 -6.77 4.68 2.33
CA ILE A 56 -5.36 4.91 2.67
C ILE A 56 -5.08 6.28 3.31
N THR A 57 -5.96 7.28 3.13
CA THR A 57 -5.79 8.67 3.62
C THR A 57 -5.36 8.76 5.08
N PRO A 58 -5.98 8.03 6.04
CA PRO A 58 -5.55 8.09 7.45
C PRO A 58 -4.10 7.64 7.68
N TYR A 59 -3.54 6.89 6.74
CA TYR A 59 -2.21 6.31 6.79
C TYR A 59 -1.19 7.06 5.92
N VAL A 60 -1.60 8.10 5.20
CA VAL A 60 -0.69 8.91 4.37
C VAL A 60 0.17 9.82 5.26
N ILE A 61 1.48 9.78 5.04
CA ILE A 61 2.46 10.66 5.67
C ILE A 61 2.76 11.85 4.76
N LYS A 62 2.87 11.60 3.45
CA LYS A 62 3.11 12.62 2.42
C LYS A 62 2.59 12.14 1.06
N ASN A 63 2.21 13.09 0.22
CA ASN A 63 1.89 12.88 -1.19
C ASN A 63 2.95 13.59 -2.06
N LYS A 64 3.34 12.98 -3.18
CA LYS A 64 4.10 13.62 -4.25
C LYS A 64 3.32 13.45 -5.58
N PHE A 65 2.98 14.56 -6.20
CA PHE A 65 2.45 14.61 -7.56
C PHE A 65 3.55 15.02 -8.54
N VAL A 66 3.59 14.39 -9.71
CA VAL A 66 4.49 14.70 -10.82
C VAL A 66 3.71 14.64 -12.12
N GLU A 67 3.85 15.67 -12.93
CA GLU A 67 3.26 15.75 -14.26
C GLU A 67 4.36 16.14 -15.25
N GLU A 68 4.62 15.23 -16.17
CA GLU A 68 5.59 15.38 -17.24
C GLU A 68 4.92 15.05 -18.58
N ARG A 69 5.55 15.48 -19.68
CA ARG A 69 5.03 15.15 -21.01
C ARG A 69 4.86 13.65 -21.24
N ALA A 70 5.77 12.83 -20.70
CA ALA A 70 5.75 11.39 -20.89
C ALA A 70 4.78 10.66 -19.94
N TYR A 71 4.52 11.19 -18.75
CA TYR A 71 3.70 10.53 -17.74
C TYR A 71 3.15 11.49 -16.67
N VAL A 72 2.08 11.06 -16.01
CA VAL A 72 1.52 11.69 -14.80
C VAL A 72 1.57 10.67 -13.66
N SER A 73 1.94 11.08 -12.45
CA SER A 73 2.07 10.19 -11.29
C SER A 73 1.68 10.87 -9.98
N SER A 74 0.93 10.15 -9.14
CA SER A 74 0.54 10.51 -7.79
C SER A 74 1.00 9.43 -6.82
N THR A 75 1.94 9.78 -5.92
CA THR A 75 2.60 8.85 -5.00
C THR A 75 2.23 9.16 -3.56
N PHE A 76 1.68 8.17 -2.86
CA PHE A 76 1.30 8.25 -1.44
C PHE A 76 2.25 7.44 -0.58
N PHE A 77 2.95 8.11 0.34
CA PHE A 77 3.84 7.44 1.29
C PHE A 77 3.07 7.12 2.56
N LEU A 78 3.20 5.89 3.07
CA LEU A 78 2.31 5.32 4.06
C LEU A 78 3.03 4.98 5.38
N LYS A 79 2.30 5.08 6.51
CA LYS A 79 2.68 4.57 7.84
C LYS A 79 1.73 3.47 8.28
N ASN A 80 2.22 2.46 8.99
CA ASN A 80 1.40 1.40 9.58
C ASN A 80 0.48 0.71 8.56
N VAL A 81 0.96 0.52 7.33
CA VAL A 81 0.25 -0.21 6.28
C VAL A 81 1.05 -1.44 5.90
N GLU A 82 0.34 -2.54 5.72
CA GLU A 82 0.90 -3.79 5.20
C GLU A 82 -0.02 -4.38 4.14
N TYR A 83 0.47 -5.42 3.47
CA TYR A 83 -0.32 -6.29 2.63
C TYR A 83 0.05 -7.73 3.01
N ARG A 84 -0.90 -8.46 3.61
CA ARG A 84 -0.68 -9.83 4.13
C ARG A 84 0.58 -9.95 5.01
N GLY A 85 0.77 -8.99 5.93
CA GLY A 85 1.91 -9.02 6.85
C GLY A 85 3.25 -8.58 6.24
N VAL A 86 3.26 -8.00 5.04
CA VAL A 86 4.44 -7.38 4.42
C VAL A 86 4.28 -5.85 4.44
N PRO A 87 5.19 -5.08 5.03
CA PRO A 87 5.06 -3.63 5.10
C PRO A 87 5.01 -2.97 3.71
N VAL A 88 4.10 -2.02 3.53
CA VAL A 88 3.98 -1.22 2.30
C VAL A 88 4.37 0.22 2.59
N LYS A 89 5.41 0.72 1.90
CA LYS A 89 5.97 2.07 2.12
C LYS A 89 5.25 3.15 1.33
N LYS A 90 4.80 2.81 0.13
CA LYS A 90 4.06 3.73 -0.72
C LYS A 90 3.18 2.99 -1.72
N VAL A 91 2.15 3.69 -2.18
CA VAL A 91 1.31 3.33 -3.32
C VAL A 91 1.49 4.41 -4.36
N GLU A 92 1.64 4.03 -5.62
CA GLU A 92 1.74 4.96 -6.74
C GLU A 92 0.63 4.68 -7.75
N PHE A 93 0.01 5.76 -8.23
CA PHE A 93 -0.96 5.75 -9.31
C PHE A 93 -0.37 6.59 -10.44
N SER A 94 -0.20 6.03 -11.64
CA SER A 94 0.40 6.77 -12.75
C SER A 94 -0.22 6.42 -14.10
N TYR A 95 -0.04 7.31 -15.07
CA TYR A 95 -0.45 7.16 -16.45
C TYR A 95 0.71 7.49 -17.38
N GLY A 96 1.02 6.58 -18.28
CA GLY A 96 2.00 6.80 -19.34
C GLY A 96 1.32 7.44 -20.54
N ASN A 97 1.63 8.71 -20.83
CA ASN A 97 1.01 9.46 -21.93
C ASN A 97 1.31 8.86 -23.32
N ILE A 98 2.50 8.26 -23.47
CA ILE A 98 2.96 7.61 -24.71
C ILE A 98 2.32 6.23 -24.86
N ALA A 99 2.36 5.44 -23.78
CA ALA A 99 1.85 4.06 -23.78
C ALA A 99 0.32 3.98 -23.64
N LYS A 100 -0.35 5.08 -23.30
CA LYS A 100 -1.79 5.13 -22.98
C LYS A 100 -2.18 4.07 -21.96
N GLN A 101 -1.39 4.00 -20.89
CA GLN A 101 -1.43 2.93 -19.90
C GLN A 101 -1.60 3.50 -18.50
N MET A 102 -2.58 2.96 -17.76
CA MET A 102 -2.80 3.21 -16.34
C MET A 102 -1.98 2.21 -15.50
N ASN A 103 -1.44 2.66 -14.37
CA ASN A 103 -0.58 1.86 -13.50
C ASN A 103 -0.89 2.10 -12.04
N GLN A 104 -0.97 1.02 -11.26
CA GLN A 104 -1.01 1.05 -9.81
C GLN A 104 0.10 0.19 -9.21
N THR A 105 1.01 0.81 -8.45
CA THR A 105 2.20 0.13 -7.94
C THR A 105 2.24 0.13 -6.41
N LEU A 106 2.41 -1.06 -5.81
CA LEU A 106 2.70 -1.23 -4.39
C LEU A 106 4.19 -1.39 -4.16
N TYR A 107 4.72 -0.65 -3.18
CA TYR A 107 6.14 -0.73 -2.81
C TYR A 107 6.30 -1.38 -1.43
N PHE A 108 6.73 -2.63 -1.45
CA PHE A 108 6.96 -3.48 -0.29
C PHE A 108 8.36 -3.29 0.27
N ASP A 109 8.45 -3.23 1.60
CA ASP A 109 9.72 -3.22 2.33
C ASP A 109 10.04 -4.61 2.87
N LEU A 110 11.06 -5.23 2.30
CA LEU A 110 11.57 -6.56 2.66
C LEU A 110 12.81 -6.49 3.55
N SER A 111 13.03 -5.37 4.27
CA SER A 111 14.19 -5.19 5.15
C SER A 111 14.23 -6.16 6.34
N THR A 112 13.14 -6.89 6.63
CA THR A 112 13.10 -7.86 7.72
C THR A 112 12.93 -9.29 7.20
N PRO A 113 13.50 -10.31 7.90
CA PRO A 113 13.29 -11.72 7.54
C PRO A 113 11.81 -12.12 7.53
N LYS A 114 11.01 -11.54 8.44
CA LYS A 114 9.56 -11.76 8.49
C LYS A 114 8.88 -11.25 7.20
N ALA A 115 9.21 -10.04 6.76
CA ALA A 115 8.67 -9.47 5.53
C ALA A 115 9.06 -10.29 4.30
N GLN A 116 10.31 -10.74 4.20
CA GLN A 116 10.78 -11.62 3.13
C GLN A 116 9.99 -12.94 3.09
N LYS A 117 9.85 -13.60 4.24
CA LYS A 117 9.08 -14.85 4.37
C LYS A 117 7.61 -14.67 4.02
N ASN A 118 7.01 -13.55 4.38
CA ASN A 118 5.61 -13.26 4.06
C ASN A 118 5.43 -12.91 2.58
N PHE A 119 6.35 -12.14 1.99
CA PHE A 119 6.31 -11.78 0.58
C PHE A 119 6.42 -13.01 -0.32
N ALA A 120 7.29 -13.98 0.02
CA ALA A 120 7.42 -15.23 -0.72
C ALA A 120 6.15 -16.11 -0.73
N LYS A 121 5.18 -15.84 0.16
CA LYS A 121 3.89 -16.55 0.21
C LYS A 121 2.81 -15.85 -0.62
N LEU A 122 3.06 -14.63 -1.09
CA LEU A 122 2.12 -13.91 -1.95
C LEU A 122 2.06 -14.62 -3.30
N LYS A 123 0.84 -14.88 -3.76
CA LYS A 123 0.58 -15.47 -5.07
C LYS A 123 0.00 -14.38 -5.94
N PHE A 124 0.86 -13.71 -6.70
CA PHE A 124 0.41 -12.78 -7.72
C PHE A 124 -0.10 -13.57 -8.92
N ASN A 125 -1.21 -13.11 -9.50
CA ASN A 125 -1.59 -13.61 -10.80
C ASN A 125 -0.74 -12.87 -11.83
N PHE A 126 0.19 -13.54 -12.51
CA PHE A 126 0.95 -12.95 -13.60
C PHE A 126 0.25 -13.12 -14.96
N GLN A 127 -0.77 -14.00 -15.02
CA GLN A 127 -1.55 -14.29 -16.22
C GLN A 127 -2.90 -13.56 -16.12
N GLN A 128 -2.95 -12.33 -16.62
CA GLN A 128 -4.18 -11.53 -16.59
C GLN A 128 -5.17 -12.02 -17.65
N ASN A 129 -6.47 -11.86 -17.36
CA ASN A 129 -7.53 -12.32 -18.26
C ASN A 129 -7.73 -11.41 -19.48
N LYS A 130 -7.24 -10.16 -19.43
CA LYS A 130 -7.38 -9.17 -20.51
C LYS A 130 -6.07 -9.00 -21.26
N GLU A 131 -6.16 -8.92 -22.59
CA GLU A 131 -5.04 -8.93 -23.55
C GLU A 131 -3.94 -7.88 -23.29
N TYR A 132 -4.26 -6.81 -22.56
CA TYR A 132 -3.33 -5.70 -22.30
C TYR A 132 -3.21 -5.33 -20.81
N ALA A 133 -3.78 -6.15 -19.93
CA ALA A 133 -3.53 -6.03 -18.50
C ALA A 133 -2.31 -6.88 -18.13
N GLY A 134 -1.49 -6.39 -17.20
CA GLY A 134 -0.35 -7.14 -16.72
C GLY A 134 0.01 -6.84 -15.27
N LEU A 135 0.82 -7.72 -14.72
CA LEU A 135 1.41 -7.56 -13.39
C LEU A 135 2.90 -7.87 -13.48
N ASP A 136 3.73 -6.94 -13.03
CA ASP A 136 5.18 -7.08 -13.02
C ASP A 136 5.73 -6.86 -11.61
N VAL A 137 6.82 -7.56 -11.30
CA VAL A 137 7.52 -7.42 -10.03
C VAL A 137 8.95 -7.00 -10.27
N GLU A 138 9.34 -5.86 -9.71
CA GLU A 138 10.71 -5.34 -9.76
C GLU A 138 11.30 -5.32 -8.34
N LYS A 139 12.54 -5.82 -8.20
CA LYS A 139 13.27 -5.82 -6.93
C LYS A 139 14.51 -4.92 -7.02
N LYS A 140 14.60 -3.98 -6.08
CA LYS A 140 15.75 -3.07 -5.90
C LYS A 140 16.21 -3.13 -4.44
N GLY A 141 17.15 -4.02 -4.16
CA GLY A 141 17.63 -4.28 -2.79
C GLY A 141 16.52 -4.85 -1.91
N ALA A 142 16.22 -4.16 -0.80
CA ALA A 142 15.15 -4.51 0.12
C ALA A 142 13.76 -3.98 -0.32
N LEU A 143 13.71 -3.09 -1.30
CA LEU A 143 12.46 -2.57 -1.84
C LEU A 143 12.00 -3.45 -3.00
N VAL A 144 10.75 -3.91 -2.96
CA VAL A 144 10.11 -4.62 -4.07
C VAL A 144 8.87 -3.86 -4.49
N SER A 145 8.74 -3.58 -5.79
CA SER A 145 7.55 -3.00 -6.37
C SER A 145 6.76 -4.04 -7.14
N VAL A 146 5.46 -4.09 -6.90
CA VAL A 146 4.51 -4.89 -7.68
C VAL A 146 3.64 -3.91 -8.47
N HIS A 147 3.83 -3.90 -9.77
CA HIS A 147 3.19 -3.01 -10.74
C HIS A 147 2.02 -3.73 -11.36
N CYS A 148 0.84 -3.13 -11.29
CA CYS A 148 -0.38 -3.60 -11.95
C CYS A 148 -0.73 -2.57 -13.02
N TYR A 149 -0.86 -2.98 -14.28
CA TYR A 149 -1.10 -2.06 -15.39
C TYR A 149 -2.19 -2.56 -16.33
N TRP A 150 -2.86 -1.61 -16.99
CA TRP A 150 -3.91 -1.86 -17.98
C TRP A 150 -4.03 -0.66 -18.93
N PRO A 151 -4.55 -0.85 -20.15
CA PRO A 151 -4.69 0.24 -21.11
C PRO A 151 -5.80 1.20 -20.67
N ASP A 152 -5.70 2.44 -21.15
CA ASP A 152 -6.79 3.41 -21.11
C ASP A 152 -8.02 2.86 -21.85
N VAL A 153 -9.19 2.88 -21.21
CA VAL A 153 -10.43 2.30 -21.76
C VAL A 153 -10.82 2.97 -23.07
N ASN A 154 -10.58 4.28 -23.17
CA ASN A 154 -10.85 5.05 -24.39
C ASN A 154 -9.86 4.73 -25.53
N PHE A 155 -8.70 4.16 -25.21
CA PHE A 155 -7.71 3.74 -26.19
C PHE A 155 -7.90 2.28 -26.61
N ALA A 156 -8.28 1.39 -25.68
CA ALA A 156 -8.44 -0.04 -25.95
C ALA A 156 -9.69 -0.40 -26.78
N MET A 157 -10.62 0.54 -26.98
CA MET A 157 -11.84 0.36 -27.77
C MET A 157 -11.79 0.99 -29.18
N ASN A 158 -10.65 1.57 -29.58
CA ASN A 158 -10.38 2.09 -30.91
C ASN A 158 -9.37 1.21 -31.65
#